data_AF-A0A2N1SIN0-F1
#
_entry.id   AF-A0A2N1SIN0-F1
#
_cell.length_a   1.000
_cell.length_b   1.000
_cell.length_c   1.000
_cell.angle_alpha   90.00
_cell.angle_beta   90.00
_cell.angle_gamma   90.00
#
_symmetry.space_group_name_H-M   'P 1'
#
loop_
_entity.id
_entity.type
_entity.pdbx_description
1 polymer ?
#
loop_
_entity_poly.entity_id
_entity_poly.type
_entity_poly.pdbx_seq_one_letter_code
_entity_poly.pdbx_strand_id
1 'polypeptide(L)'
;MSRIAFVAAIVSIMAACASQPEPAVTEPERAVDTVVPEVVSPPVHSAPFDPASVTVEMKQATFFDVRALIQGLNSIIQAKDYTSWSSALTAEYRAQYSSPETLARISDAPVLKRQGISLRSLQDYFIYVVYPSRQNDRVDDIEFIDANRIRAITINAKGERLVLYNLEKIGDTWKIAIWR
;
A
#
# COMPACT_ATOMS: atom_id res chain seq x y z
N MET A 1 17.97 13.62 -54.61
CA MET A 1 18.04 12.67 -55.75
C MET A 1 17.49 11.34 -55.26
N SER A 2 16.26 10.96 -55.68
CA SER A 2 15.91 9.74 -56.46
C SER A 2 15.92 8.43 -55.63
N ARG A 3 14.93 7.52 -55.56
CA ARG A 3 13.70 7.13 -56.34
C ARG A 3 12.76 6.34 -55.39
N ILE A 4 11.44 6.55 -55.30
CA ILE A 4 10.28 6.12 -56.15
C ILE A 4 9.88 4.62 -56.01
N ALA A 5 8.64 4.43 -55.47
CA ALA A 5 7.54 3.49 -55.85
C ALA A 5 7.75 1.95 -55.84
N PHE A 6 6.78 1.03 -55.73
CA PHE A 6 5.30 1.01 -55.73
C PHE A 6 4.80 -0.38 -55.25
N VAL A 7 3.64 -0.42 -54.55
CA VAL A 7 2.43 -1.30 -54.71
C VAL A 7 2.55 -2.83 -54.86
N ALA A 8 1.77 -3.59 -54.07
CA ALA A 8 0.66 -4.44 -54.55
C ALA A 8 -0.07 -5.20 -53.40
N ALA A 9 -1.40 -5.05 -53.38
CA ALA A 9 -2.36 -5.78 -52.56
C ALA A 9 -2.94 -6.97 -53.35
N ILE A 10 -3.32 -8.06 -52.69
CA ILE A 10 -4.26 -9.07 -53.23
C ILE A 10 -5.23 -9.52 -52.13
N VAL A 11 -6.53 -9.37 -52.44
CA VAL A 11 -7.73 -9.82 -51.74
C VAL A 11 -8.43 -10.84 -52.65
N SER A 12 -8.98 -11.94 -52.12
CA SER A 12 -10.17 -12.71 -52.60
C SER A 12 -10.30 -14.00 -51.75
N ILE A 13 -11.39 -14.44 -51.09
CA ILE A 13 -12.87 -14.46 -51.27
C ILE A 13 -13.39 -15.88 -51.64
N MET A 14 -14.20 -16.44 -50.71
CA MET A 14 -15.34 -17.38 -50.83
C MET A 14 -15.14 -18.85 -51.25
N ALA A 15 -15.78 -19.78 -50.51
CA ALA A 15 -16.96 -20.53 -50.99
C ALA A 15 -17.51 -21.51 -49.92
N ALA A 16 -18.84 -21.47 -49.75
CA ALA A 16 -19.65 -22.37 -48.95
C ALA A 16 -20.18 -23.55 -49.79
N CYS A 17 -20.48 -24.71 -49.16
CA CYS A 17 -21.78 -25.39 -49.29
C CYS A 17 -21.84 -26.66 -48.42
N ALA A 18 -23.01 -26.84 -47.81
CA ALA A 18 -23.43 -27.93 -46.93
C ALA A 18 -23.76 -29.23 -47.68
N SER A 19 -23.82 -30.36 -46.96
CA SER A 19 -24.85 -31.41 -47.09
C SER A 19 -24.74 -32.46 -45.97
N GLN A 20 -25.84 -32.67 -45.26
CA GLN A 20 -26.11 -33.66 -44.21
C GLN A 20 -26.66 -34.97 -44.83
N PRO A 21 -26.58 -36.13 -44.13
CA PRO A 21 -27.82 -36.67 -43.55
C PRO A 21 -27.64 -37.34 -42.16
N GLU A 22 -28.65 -37.16 -41.30
CA GLU A 22 -29.00 -37.97 -40.11
C GLU A 22 -30.25 -38.82 -40.50
N PRO A 23 -30.82 -39.78 -39.72
CA PRO A 23 -30.47 -40.20 -38.35
C PRO A 23 -30.62 -41.71 -38.03
N ALA A 24 -30.19 -42.12 -36.83
CA ALA A 24 -30.87 -43.17 -36.09
C ALA A 24 -30.71 -42.97 -34.58
N VAL A 25 -31.86 -42.70 -33.97
CA VAL A 25 -32.18 -42.42 -32.57
C VAL A 25 -31.88 -43.60 -31.65
N THR A 26 -31.33 -43.33 -30.47
CA THR A 26 -31.65 -44.08 -29.25
C THR A 26 -31.66 -43.10 -28.07
N GLU A 27 -32.86 -42.85 -27.56
CA GLU A 27 -33.21 -42.08 -26.35
C GLU A 27 -33.39 -43.08 -25.18
N PRO A 28 -33.59 -42.66 -23.91
CA PRO A 28 -32.76 -41.87 -22.99
C PRO A 28 -32.37 -42.67 -21.73
N GLU A 29 -31.32 -42.25 -21.01
CA GLU A 29 -31.23 -42.54 -19.57
C GLU A 29 -30.92 -41.27 -18.76
N ARG A 30 -32.01 -40.71 -18.24
CA ARG A 30 -32.19 -40.15 -16.89
C ARG A 30 -31.03 -39.33 -16.29
N ALA A 31 -31.31 -38.03 -16.24
CA ALA A 31 -30.95 -37.04 -15.22
C ALA A 31 -30.11 -37.54 -14.02
N VAL A 32 -28.94 -36.92 -13.86
CA VAL A 32 -28.49 -36.46 -12.54
C VAL A 32 -28.01 -35.03 -12.71
N ASP A 33 -28.94 -34.10 -12.47
CA ASP A 33 -28.67 -32.70 -12.21
C ASP A 33 -27.89 -32.65 -10.87
N THR A 34 -26.56 -32.72 -10.96
CA THR A 34 -25.72 -32.49 -9.78
C THR A 34 -25.58 -30.99 -9.63
N VAL A 35 -26.56 -30.39 -8.95
CA VAL A 35 -26.40 -29.07 -8.32
C VAL A 35 -25.24 -29.24 -7.32
N VAL A 36 -24.05 -28.84 -7.74
CA VAL A 36 -22.93 -28.61 -6.81
C VAL A 36 -23.43 -27.53 -5.86
N PRO A 37 -23.53 -27.80 -4.54
CA PRO A 37 -23.82 -26.73 -3.61
C PRO A 37 -22.66 -25.75 -3.71
N GLU A 38 -22.95 -24.52 -4.12
CA GLU A 38 -22.05 -23.39 -3.93
C GLU A 38 -21.77 -23.32 -2.43
N VAL A 39 -20.59 -23.80 -2.04
CA VAL A 39 -20.09 -23.67 -0.68
C VAL A 39 -19.86 -22.19 -0.47
N VAL A 40 -20.88 -21.50 0.01
CA VAL A 40 -20.78 -20.19 0.62
C VAL A 40 -19.83 -20.35 1.78
N SER A 41 -18.55 -20.09 1.52
CA SER A 41 -17.51 -20.10 2.55
C SER A 41 -17.91 -19.04 3.57
N PRO A 42 -18.11 -19.40 4.84
CA PRO A 42 -18.40 -18.41 5.88
C PRO A 42 -17.24 -17.40 5.93
N PRO A 43 -17.49 -16.15 6.34
CA PRO A 43 -16.45 -15.15 6.46
C PRO A 43 -15.35 -15.71 7.36
N VAL A 44 -14.13 -15.81 6.83
CA VAL A 44 -12.95 -16.22 7.56
C VAL A 44 -12.79 -15.25 8.72
N HIS A 45 -13.27 -15.67 9.90
CA HIS A 45 -12.91 -15.04 11.15
C HIS A 45 -11.44 -15.41 11.35
N SER A 46 -10.53 -14.60 10.82
CA SER A 46 -9.12 -14.71 11.13
C SER A 46 -8.99 -14.63 12.65
N ALA A 47 -8.46 -15.69 13.26
CA ALA A 47 -8.22 -15.71 14.70
C ALA A 47 -7.46 -14.43 15.12
N PRO A 48 -7.74 -13.86 16.30
CA PRO A 48 -7.01 -12.70 16.81
C PRO A 48 -5.51 -13.01 16.78
N PHE A 49 -4.70 -12.08 16.24
CA PHE A 49 -3.25 -12.23 16.28
C PHE A 49 -2.78 -12.27 17.72
N ASP A 50 -1.96 -13.26 18.05
CA ASP A 50 -1.31 -13.38 19.35
C ASP A 50 0.13 -12.84 19.28
N PRO A 51 0.42 -11.66 19.87
CA PRO A 51 1.79 -11.13 19.91
C PRO A 51 2.80 -12.05 20.59
N ALA A 52 2.38 -12.96 21.47
CA ALA A 52 3.26 -13.91 22.13
C ALA A 52 3.78 -15.01 21.17
N SER A 53 3.13 -15.18 20.01
CA SER A 53 3.59 -16.10 18.95
C SER A 53 4.81 -15.57 18.18
N VAL A 54 5.18 -14.30 18.35
CA VAL A 54 6.33 -13.69 17.68
C VAL A 54 7.63 -14.21 18.28
N THR A 55 8.43 -14.89 17.47
CA THR A 55 9.75 -15.36 17.91
C THR A 55 10.75 -14.20 18.07
N VAL A 56 11.76 -14.39 18.90
CA VAL A 56 12.83 -13.41 19.12
C VAL A 56 13.56 -13.12 17.81
N GLU A 57 13.83 -14.16 17.02
CA GLU A 57 14.51 -14.05 15.73
C GLU A 57 13.70 -13.21 14.73
N MET A 58 12.39 -13.45 14.64
CA MET A 58 11.50 -12.68 13.77
C MET A 58 11.42 -11.22 14.19
N LYS A 59 11.35 -10.96 15.51
CA LYS A 59 11.37 -9.59 16.03
C LYS A 59 12.71 -8.91 15.71
N GLN A 60 13.84 -9.59 15.91
CA GLN A 60 15.16 -9.03 15.67
C GLN A 60 15.40 -8.72 14.18
N ALA A 61 14.99 -9.62 13.28
CA ALA A 61 15.08 -9.40 11.84
C ALA A 61 14.21 -8.22 11.40
N THR A 62 12.94 -8.20 11.80
CA THR A 62 12.03 -7.08 11.50
C THR A 62 12.55 -5.76 12.06
N PHE A 63 13.13 -5.77 13.26
CA PHE A 63 13.71 -4.57 13.87
C PHE A 63 14.91 -4.04 13.08
N PHE A 64 15.75 -4.93 12.54
CA PHE A 64 16.86 -4.53 11.67
C PHE A 64 16.36 -3.83 10.40
N ASP A 65 15.36 -4.41 9.73
CA ASP A 65 14.76 -3.83 8.53
C ASP A 65 14.11 -2.46 8.80
N VAL A 66 13.36 -2.36 9.89
CA VAL A 66 12.71 -1.10 10.31
C VAL A 66 13.74 -0.03 10.64
N ARG A 67 14.84 -0.40 11.31
CA ARG A 67 15.92 0.56 11.59
C ARG A 67 16.53 1.10 10.30
N ALA A 68 16.79 0.25 9.32
CA ALA A 68 17.30 0.68 8.01
C ALA A 68 16.29 1.60 7.29
N LEU A 69 14.99 1.28 7.35
CA LEU A 69 13.93 2.13 6.83
C LEU A 69 13.94 3.52 7.48
N ILE A 70 13.98 3.61 8.82
CA ILE A 70 13.98 4.91 9.52
C ILE A 70 15.22 5.73 9.18
N GLN A 71 16.39 5.09 9.06
CA GLN A 71 17.62 5.77 8.63
C GLN A 71 17.49 6.33 7.20
N GLY A 72 16.93 5.55 6.27
CA GLY A 72 16.65 6.00 4.91
C GLY A 72 15.65 7.16 4.88
N LEU A 73 14.59 7.08 5.68
CA LEU A 73 13.61 8.15 5.83
C LEU A 73 14.26 9.43 6.35
N ASN A 74 15.14 9.36 7.35
CA ASN A 74 15.87 10.53 7.84
C ASN A 74 16.65 11.21 6.72
N SER A 75 17.38 10.44 5.89
CA SER A 75 18.12 11.01 4.76
C SER A 75 17.20 11.67 3.73
N ILE A 76 16.09 11.02 3.37
CA ILE A 76 15.08 11.58 2.47
C ILE A 76 14.50 12.89 3.03
N ILE A 77 14.13 12.89 4.31
CA ILE A 77 13.54 14.04 4.99
C ILE A 77 14.54 15.18 5.07
N GLN A 78 15.79 14.92 5.50
CA GLN A 78 16.86 15.93 5.55
C GLN A 78 17.13 16.57 4.18
N ALA A 79 17.07 15.77 3.10
CA ALA A 79 17.19 16.27 1.72
C ALA A 79 15.95 17.02 1.23
N LYS A 80 14.87 17.08 2.03
CA LYS A 80 13.55 17.60 1.65
C LYS A 80 13.00 16.95 0.37
N ASP A 81 13.33 15.67 0.15
CA ASP A 81 12.85 14.92 -1.01
C ASP A 81 11.41 14.44 -0.76
N TYR A 82 10.46 15.32 -1.09
CA TYR A 82 9.03 15.05 -0.97
C TYR A 82 8.60 13.83 -1.78
N THR A 83 9.12 13.66 -2.99
CA THR A 83 8.71 12.57 -3.89
C THR A 83 9.05 11.23 -3.27
N SER A 84 10.30 11.05 -2.84
CA SER A 84 10.74 9.83 -2.18
C SER A 84 10.01 9.60 -0.86
N TRP A 85 9.83 10.64 -0.05
CA TRP A 85 9.07 10.53 1.20
C TRP A 85 7.62 10.08 0.95
N SER A 86 6.94 10.68 -0.03
CA SER A 86 5.54 10.36 -0.34
C SER A 86 5.34 8.91 -0.82
N SER A 87 6.38 8.32 -1.42
CA SER A 87 6.38 6.93 -1.89
C SER A 87 6.45 5.91 -0.74
N ALA A 88 7.02 6.31 0.39
CA ALA A 88 7.12 5.51 1.61
C ALA A 88 5.81 5.49 2.42
N LEU A 89 4.77 6.21 1.97
CA LEU A 89 3.48 6.30 2.66
C LEU A 89 2.47 5.30 2.07
N THR A 90 1.52 4.86 2.88
CA THR A 90 0.31 4.19 2.36
C THR A 90 -0.59 5.15 1.60
N ALA A 91 -1.54 4.61 0.84
CA ALA A 91 -2.49 5.43 0.08
C ALA A 91 -3.40 6.23 1.01
N GLU A 92 -3.82 5.61 2.10
CA GLU A 92 -4.70 6.15 3.14
C GLU A 92 -4.01 7.30 3.86
N TYR A 93 -2.73 7.15 4.21
CA TYR A 93 -1.94 8.23 4.82
C TYR A 93 -1.88 9.44 3.88
N ARG A 94 -1.55 9.22 2.60
CA ARG A 94 -1.52 10.30 1.61
C ARG A 94 -2.88 10.98 1.47
N ALA A 95 -3.96 10.20 1.36
CA ALA A 95 -5.31 10.73 1.22
C ALA A 95 -5.71 11.60 2.43
N GLN A 96 -5.49 11.10 3.65
CA GLN A 96 -5.80 11.83 4.88
C GLN A 96 -5.08 13.18 4.93
N TYR A 97 -3.76 13.16 4.77
CA TYR A 97 -2.92 14.37 4.89
C TYR A 97 -2.88 15.21 3.60
N SER A 98 -3.62 14.82 2.55
CA SER A 98 -3.93 15.69 1.41
C SER A 98 -5.29 16.38 1.53
N SER A 99 -6.16 15.93 2.45
CA SER A 99 -7.51 16.48 2.57
C SER A 99 -7.49 17.94 3.06
N PRO A 100 -8.27 18.85 2.43
CA PRO A 100 -8.32 20.25 2.86
C PRO A 100 -8.72 20.42 4.33
N GLU A 101 -9.65 19.61 4.82
CA GLU A 101 -10.10 19.64 6.22
C GLU A 101 -8.94 19.31 7.19
N THR A 102 -8.19 18.24 6.92
CA THR A 102 -7.06 17.84 7.75
C THR A 102 -5.97 18.92 7.73
N LEU A 103 -5.65 19.44 6.55
CA LEU A 103 -4.63 20.47 6.39
C LEU A 103 -5.03 21.79 7.07
N ALA A 104 -6.30 22.19 7.00
CA ALA A 104 -6.82 23.36 7.71
C ALA A 104 -6.69 23.18 9.23
N ARG A 105 -7.13 22.03 9.76
CA ARG A 105 -7.00 21.71 11.19
C ARG A 105 -5.54 21.69 11.66
N ILE A 106 -4.62 21.18 10.87
CA ILE A 106 -3.19 21.19 11.22
C ILE A 106 -2.63 22.62 11.14
N SER A 107 -3.06 23.40 10.15
CA SER A 107 -2.68 24.83 10.01
C SER A 107 -3.08 25.65 11.23
N ASP A 108 -4.11 25.23 11.97
CA ASP A 108 -4.53 25.87 13.21
C ASP A 108 -3.56 25.69 14.39
N ALA A 109 -2.54 24.84 14.25
CA ALA A 109 -1.51 24.67 15.26
C ALA A 109 -0.83 26.01 15.60
N PRO A 110 -0.63 26.35 16.89
CA PRO A 110 -0.08 27.66 17.28
C PRO A 110 1.25 28.02 16.64
N VAL A 111 2.13 27.04 16.41
CA VAL A 111 3.42 27.24 15.74
C VAL A 111 3.23 27.73 14.30
N LEU A 112 2.35 27.09 13.53
CA LEU A 112 2.11 27.46 12.13
C LEU A 112 1.38 28.80 12.02
N LYS A 113 0.36 29.02 12.87
CA LYS A 113 -0.36 30.30 12.94
C LYS A 113 0.55 31.49 13.21
N ARG A 114 1.45 31.39 14.21
CA ARG A 114 2.40 32.47 14.52
C ARG A 114 3.37 32.76 13.37
N GLN A 115 3.65 31.78 12.52
CA GLN A 115 4.51 31.91 11.35
C GLN A 115 3.74 32.35 10.09
N GLY A 116 2.42 32.52 10.17
CA GLY A 116 1.57 32.83 9.02
C GLY A 116 1.50 31.70 7.98
N ILE A 117 1.80 30.46 8.39
CA ILE A 117 1.82 29.29 7.50
C ILE A 117 0.43 28.65 7.46
N SER A 118 -0.06 28.42 6.25
CA SER A 118 -1.28 27.65 5.99
C SER A 118 -0.95 26.53 5.00
N LEU A 119 -1.23 25.30 5.41
CA LEU A 119 -0.96 24.10 4.62
C LEU A 119 -2.05 23.93 3.56
N ARG A 120 -1.65 23.81 2.29
CA ARG A 120 -2.57 23.66 1.15
C ARG A 120 -2.38 22.36 0.39
N SER A 121 -1.29 21.64 0.67
CA SER A 121 -0.96 20.37 0.04
C SER A 121 -0.27 19.43 1.02
N LEU A 122 -0.19 18.16 0.64
CA LEU A 122 0.64 17.17 1.34
C LEU A 122 2.13 17.58 1.34
N GLN A 123 2.59 18.30 0.31
CA GLN A 123 3.96 18.81 0.24
C GLN A 123 4.18 19.93 1.27
N ASP A 124 3.21 20.82 1.49
CA ASP A 124 3.32 21.82 2.57
C ASP A 124 3.37 21.12 3.93
N TYR A 125 2.51 20.12 4.15
CA TYR A 125 2.56 19.30 5.36
C TYR A 125 3.94 18.67 5.56
N PHE A 126 4.53 18.11 4.50
CA PHE A 126 5.89 17.59 4.55
C PHE A 126 6.92 18.65 4.94
N ILE A 127 6.93 19.79 4.26
CA ILE A 127 7.95 20.84 4.46
C ILE A 127 7.83 21.53 5.82
N TYR A 128 6.61 21.81 6.27
CA TYR A 128 6.39 22.64 7.46
C TYR A 128 6.11 21.83 8.73
N VAL A 129 5.79 20.54 8.62
CA VAL A 129 5.50 19.69 9.77
C VAL A 129 6.47 18.53 9.86
N VAL A 130 6.58 17.71 8.81
CA VAL A 130 7.40 16.48 8.85
C VAL A 130 8.88 16.81 8.91
N TYR A 131 9.38 17.61 7.96
CA TYR A 131 10.79 18.01 7.89
C TYR A 131 11.35 18.53 9.22
N PRO A 132 10.76 19.56 9.87
CA PRO A 132 11.33 20.08 11.10
C PRO A 132 11.20 19.12 12.30
N SER A 133 10.27 18.16 12.28
CA SER A 133 10.02 17.27 13.41
C SER A 133 10.66 15.89 13.30
N ARG A 134 11.00 15.42 12.08
CA ARG A 134 11.34 14.02 11.80
C ARG A 134 12.70 13.81 11.14
N GLN A 135 13.51 14.86 11.02
CA GLN A 135 14.79 14.80 10.31
C GLN A 135 15.87 13.94 11.01
N ASN A 136 15.69 13.56 12.28
CA ASN A 136 16.70 12.83 13.07
C ASN A 136 16.06 11.76 13.96
N ASP A 137 15.00 11.11 13.47
CA ASP A 137 14.29 10.11 14.25
C ASP A 137 15.17 8.89 14.51
N ARG A 138 14.95 8.22 15.64
CA ARG A 138 15.51 6.88 15.89
C ARG A 138 14.43 5.92 16.33
N VAL A 139 14.62 4.66 15.98
CA VAL A 139 13.81 3.57 16.51
C VAL A 139 14.61 2.81 17.56
N ASP A 140 14.00 2.65 18.71
CA ASP A 140 14.59 1.99 19.88
C ASP A 140 13.98 0.58 20.09
N ASP A 141 12.74 0.35 19.64
CA ASP A 141 12.04 -0.94 19.71
C ASP A 141 10.91 -1.03 18.67
N ILE A 142 10.34 -2.23 18.49
CA ILE A 142 9.12 -2.47 17.70
C ILE A 142 8.11 -3.31 18.47
N GLU A 143 6.84 -3.11 18.18
CA GLU A 143 5.71 -3.89 18.71
C GLU A 143 4.86 -4.40 17.55
N PHE A 144 4.63 -5.71 17.50
CA PHE A 144 3.71 -6.31 16.53
C PHE A 144 2.27 -6.08 16.94
N ILE A 145 1.47 -5.58 16.01
CA ILE A 145 0.01 -5.53 16.12
C ILE A 145 -0.57 -6.77 15.43
N ASP A 146 -0.01 -7.12 14.27
CA ASP A 146 -0.17 -8.39 13.60
C ASP A 146 1.02 -8.68 12.68
N ALA A 147 0.93 -9.74 11.87
CA ALA A 147 1.99 -10.16 10.95
C ALA A 147 2.44 -9.07 9.96
N ASN A 148 1.54 -8.13 9.61
CA ASN A 148 1.78 -7.10 8.61
C ASN A 148 1.73 -5.69 9.19
N ARG A 149 1.45 -5.51 10.48
CA ARG A 149 1.36 -4.20 11.13
C ARG A 149 2.17 -4.16 12.40
N ILE A 150 3.01 -3.14 12.51
CA ILE A 150 3.85 -2.91 13.69
C ILE A 150 3.83 -1.43 14.10
N ARG A 151 4.19 -1.18 15.35
CA ARG A 151 4.56 0.14 15.85
C ARG A 151 6.07 0.22 15.98
N ALA A 152 6.67 1.23 15.36
CA ALA A 152 8.04 1.63 15.65
C ALA A 152 8.03 2.55 16.88
N ILE A 153 8.85 2.24 17.88
CA ILE A 153 8.87 2.92 19.17
C ILE A 153 10.19 3.67 19.32
N THR A 154 10.11 4.89 19.84
CA THR A 154 11.28 5.63 20.35
C THR A 154 11.16 5.83 21.85
N ILE A 155 12.30 5.90 22.53
CA ILE A 155 12.42 6.17 23.95
C ILE A 155 13.05 7.56 24.10
N ASN A 156 12.29 8.48 24.72
CA ASN A 156 12.77 9.84 24.95
C ASN A 156 13.74 9.91 26.15
N ALA A 157 14.31 11.09 26.39
CA ALA A 157 15.28 11.29 27.47
C ALA A 157 14.73 11.02 28.89
N LYS A 158 13.39 10.99 29.06
CA LYS A 158 12.73 10.65 30.32
C LYS A 158 12.42 9.16 30.45
N GLY A 159 12.78 8.34 29.45
CA GLY A 159 12.46 6.91 29.40
C GLY A 159 11.05 6.59 28.92
N GLU A 160 10.29 7.58 28.42
CA GLU A 160 8.93 7.35 27.93
C GLU A 160 8.97 6.69 26.56
N ARG A 161 8.21 5.60 26.39
CA ARG A 161 8.00 4.92 25.12
C ARG A 161 6.95 5.67 24.30
N LEU A 162 7.33 6.14 23.13
CA LEU A 162 6.47 6.89 22.22
C LEU A 162 6.37 6.17 20.88
N VAL A 163 5.17 6.12 20.32
CA VAL A 163 4.98 5.62 18.95
C VAL A 163 5.58 6.63 17.98
N LEU A 164 6.65 6.21 17.32
CA LEU A 164 7.32 6.98 16.30
C LEU A 164 6.53 6.94 14.99
N TYR A 165 6.26 5.71 14.53
CA TYR A 165 5.50 5.41 13.32
C TYR A 165 4.64 4.17 13.51
N ASN A 166 3.51 4.20 12.83
CA ASN A 166 2.67 3.06 12.51
C ASN A 166 3.14 2.54 11.14
N LEU A 167 3.60 1.29 11.06
CA LEU A 167 4.16 0.70 9.84
C LEU A 167 3.37 -0.52 9.38
N GLU A 168 3.04 -0.54 8.09
CA GLU A 168 2.27 -1.62 7.46
C GLU A 168 3.07 -2.19 6.30
N LYS A 169 3.08 -3.51 6.22
CA LYS A 169 3.78 -4.24 5.18
C LYS A 169 2.87 -4.36 3.96
N ILE A 170 3.28 -3.73 2.86
CA ILE A 170 2.61 -3.81 1.55
C ILE A 170 3.58 -4.49 0.58
N GLY A 171 3.28 -5.74 0.23
CA GLY A 171 4.24 -6.61 -0.44
C GLY A 171 5.46 -6.85 0.46
N ASP A 172 6.65 -6.55 -0.03
CA ASP A 172 7.90 -6.71 0.73
C ASP A 172 8.39 -5.42 1.41
N THR A 173 7.59 -4.35 1.37
CA THR A 173 8.00 -3.02 1.88
C THR A 173 7.14 -2.56 3.04
N TRP A 174 7.79 -2.09 4.10
CA TRP A 174 7.14 -1.38 5.20
C TRP A 174 6.85 0.07 4.80
N LYS A 175 5.60 0.50 4.98
CA LYS A 175 5.14 1.87 4.68
C LYS A 175 4.58 2.55 5.91
N ILE A 176 4.76 3.87 5.98
CA ILE A 176 4.16 4.70 7.02
C ILE A 176 2.67 4.79 6.75
N ALA A 177 1.90 4.52 7.79
CA ALA A 177 0.47 4.35 7.66
C ALA A 177 -0.28 5.02 8.81
N ILE A 178 -1.60 5.06 8.67
CA ILE A 178 -2.50 5.64 9.66
C ILE A 178 -3.58 4.63 10.04
N TRP A 179 -3.54 4.21 11.30
CA TRP A 179 -4.64 3.52 11.97
C TRP A 179 -4.87 4.17 13.32
N ARG A 180 -6.12 4.08 13.76
CA ARG A 180 -6.56 4.54 15.08
C ARG A 180 -6.61 3.36 16.04
#